data_AF-A0A6D2XWZ2-F1
#
_entry.id   AF-A0A6D2XWZ2-F1
#
_cell.length_a   1.000
_cell.length_b   1.000
_cell.length_c   1.000
_cell.angle_alpha   90.00
_cell.angle_beta   90.00
_cell.angle_gamma   90.00
#
_symmetry.space_group_name_H-M   'P 1'
#
loop_
_entity.id
_entity.type
_entity.pdbx_description
1 polymer ?
#
loop_
_entity_poly.entity_id
_entity_poly.type
_entity_poly.pdbx_seq_one_letter_code
_entity_poly.pdbx_strand_id
1 'polypeptide(L)'
;MGGAVSAGEDNDDLIDNLKEAQYIRTERVEQAFRAIDRGDYYLEGYRDNAYKDLAWKHGNIHLSAPCIYSEVMEALKLQPGLSFLNLGSGTGYLSTMYFDLRVLN
;
A
#
# COMPACT_ATOMS: atom_id res chain seq x y z
N MET A 1 2.39 9.46 -11.74
CA MET A 1 1.18 8.71 -11.31
C MET A 1 1.09 8.82 -9.80
N GLY A 2 -0.10 9.08 -9.26
CA GLY A 2 -0.36 9.53 -7.89
C GLY A 2 -1.07 10.89 -7.90
N GLY A 3 -2.16 11.01 -7.14
CA GLY A 3 -2.96 12.22 -6.98
C GLY A 3 -4.36 12.11 -7.60
N ALA A 4 -4.79 10.91 -7.96
CA ALA A 4 -6.13 10.67 -8.51
C ALA A 4 -7.21 10.47 -7.43
N VAL A 5 -6.77 10.22 -6.19
CA VAL A 5 -7.61 9.86 -5.06
C VAL A 5 -7.48 10.93 -3.97
N SER A 6 -8.58 11.22 -3.29
CA SER A 6 -8.61 12.14 -2.15
C SER A 6 -7.68 11.66 -1.02
N ALA A 7 -7.16 12.62 -0.26
CA ALA A 7 -6.44 12.30 0.97
C ALA A 7 -7.43 11.75 2.02
N GLY A 8 -7.00 10.74 2.79
CA GLY A 8 -7.70 10.30 4.00
C GLY A 8 -7.20 11.05 5.24
N GLU A 9 -7.99 11.03 6.33
CA GLU A 9 -7.53 11.53 7.63
C GLU A 9 -6.58 10.50 8.29
N ASP A 10 -6.83 9.21 8.05
CA ASP A 10 -5.99 8.09 8.48
C ASP A 10 -5.82 7.02 7.38
N ASN A 11 -5.24 5.88 7.75
CA ASN A 11 -5.02 4.77 6.83
C ASN A 11 -6.34 4.19 6.32
N ASP A 12 -7.36 4.05 7.18
CA ASP A 12 -8.64 3.44 6.82
C ASP A 12 -9.42 4.31 5.83
N ASP A 13 -9.44 5.63 6.05
CA ASP A 13 -10.02 6.59 5.11
C ASP A 13 -9.31 6.56 3.74
N LEU A 14 -7.98 6.45 3.74
CA LEU A 14 -7.23 6.29 2.49
C LEU A 14 -7.65 5.01 1.75
N ILE A 15 -7.85 3.90 2.48
CA ILE A 15 -8.26 2.62 1.88
C ILE A 15 -9.69 2.72 1.33
N ASP A 16 -10.60 3.39 2.05
CA ASP A 16 -11.97 3.65 1.57
C ASP A 16 -11.95 4.44 0.26
N ASN A 17 -11.19 5.52 0.20
CA ASN A 17 -11.04 6.34 -1.01
C ASN A 17 -10.48 5.53 -2.20
N LEU A 18 -9.50 4.64 -1.96
CA LEU A 18 -8.92 3.77 -3.00
C LEU A 18 -9.92 2.72 -3.49
N LYS A 19 -10.78 2.22 -2.60
CA LYS A 19 -11.85 1.26 -2.93
C LYS A 19 -12.97 1.92 -3.72
N GLU A 20 -13.42 3.11 -3.31
CA GLU A 20 -14.39 3.91 -4.06
C GLU A 20 -13.89 4.23 -5.48
N ALA A 21 -12.60 4.58 -5.59
CA ALA A 21 -11.93 4.83 -6.87
C ALA A 21 -11.62 3.55 -7.70
N GLN A 22 -12.02 2.36 -7.23
CA GLN A 22 -11.85 1.06 -7.89
C GLN A 22 -10.39 0.60 -8.07
N TYR A 23 -9.45 1.16 -7.29
CA TYR A 23 -8.07 0.71 -7.25
C TYR A 23 -7.88 -0.53 -6.37
N ILE A 24 -8.65 -0.64 -5.29
CA ILE A 24 -8.77 -1.86 -4.47
C ILE A 24 -10.10 -2.51 -4.80
N ARG A 25 -10.06 -3.78 -5.23
CA ARG A 25 -11.22 -4.48 -5.81
C ARG A 25 -11.55 -5.76 -5.07
N THR A 26 -10.57 -6.36 -4.39
CA THR A 26 -10.72 -7.62 -3.68
C THR A 26 -10.61 -7.42 -2.17
N GLU A 27 -11.46 -8.12 -1.42
CA GLU A 27 -11.50 -8.04 0.05
C GLU A 27 -10.15 -8.39 0.69
N ARG A 28 -9.44 -9.38 0.14
CA ARG A 28 -8.14 -9.79 0.65
C ARG A 28 -7.08 -8.70 0.50
N VAL A 29 -7.09 -7.95 -0.62
CA VAL A 29 -6.18 -6.80 -0.80
C VAL A 29 -6.57 -5.66 0.14
N GLU A 30 -7.86 -5.37 0.29
CA GLU A 30 -8.34 -4.38 1.26
C GLU A 30 -7.87 -4.71 2.68
N GLN A 31 -8.07 -5.93 3.14
CA GLN A 31 -7.66 -6.39 4.47
C GLN A 31 -6.15 -6.19 4.69
N ALA A 32 -5.30 -6.56 3.72
CA ALA A 32 -3.86 -6.38 3.83
C ALA A 32 -3.44 -4.90 3.90
N PHE A 33 -4.14 -4.01 3.19
CA PHE A 33 -3.90 -2.57 3.26
C PHE A 33 -4.35 -1.95 4.59
N ARG A 34 -5.44 -2.44 5.19
CA ARG A 34 -5.89 -1.98 6.51
C ARG A 34 -5.02 -2.51 7.65
N ALA A 35 -4.51 -3.73 7.52
CA ALA A 35 -3.66 -4.34 8.53
C ALA A 35 -2.29 -3.67 8.67
N ILE A 36 -1.80 -3.05 7.59
CA ILE A 36 -0.46 -2.45 7.54
C ILE A 36 -0.58 -0.94 7.34
N ASP A 37 -0.50 -0.19 8.44
CA ASP A 37 -0.56 1.28 8.41
C ASP A 37 0.63 1.86 7.61
N ARG A 38 0.31 2.54 6.51
CA ARG A 38 1.29 3.21 5.65
C ARG A 38 2.13 4.24 6.39
N GLY A 39 1.58 4.92 7.39
CA GLY A 39 2.24 5.95 8.20
C GLY A 39 3.46 5.43 8.95
N ASP A 40 3.49 4.14 9.31
CA ASP A 40 4.62 3.52 10.02
C ASP A 40 5.86 3.32 9.15
N TYR A 41 5.72 3.51 7.83
CA TYR A 41 6.81 3.43 6.86
C TYR A 41 7.31 4.82 6.45
N TYR A 42 6.78 5.88 7.06
CA TYR A 42 7.27 7.26 6.92
C TYR A 42 8.20 7.64 8.07
N LEU A 43 9.08 8.59 7.80
CA LEU A 43 9.82 9.28 8.85
C LEU A 43 8.87 10.21 9.62
N GLU A 44 9.10 10.38 10.93
CA GLU A 44 8.22 11.11 11.86
C GLU A 44 7.80 12.50 11.33
N GLY A 45 8.75 13.30 10.82
CA GLY A 45 8.47 14.63 10.27
C GLY A 45 7.76 14.68 8.91
N TYR A 46 7.38 13.53 8.34
CA TYR A 46 6.73 13.43 7.03
C TYR A 46 5.39 12.67 7.06
N ARG A 47 4.93 12.23 8.23
CA ARG A 47 3.70 11.42 8.38
C ARG A 47 2.45 12.12 7.85
N ASP A 48 2.42 13.46 7.82
CA ASP A 48 1.31 14.25 7.24
C ASP A 48 1.05 13.98 5.74
N ASN A 49 1.98 13.31 5.05
CA ASN A 49 1.82 12.91 3.65
C ASN A 49 1.57 11.41 3.48
N ALA A 50 1.44 10.65 4.57
CA ALA A 50 1.28 9.20 4.51
C ALA A 50 -0.04 8.79 3.87
N TYR A 51 -1.14 9.48 4.22
CA TYR A 51 -2.50 9.13 3.81
C TYR A 51 -2.98 9.87 2.56
N LYS A 52 -2.03 10.39 1.78
CA LYS A 52 -2.29 10.99 0.47
C LYS A 52 -1.94 9.97 -0.60
N ASP A 53 -2.68 9.97 -1.71
CA ASP A 53 -2.34 9.15 -2.87
C ASP A 53 -1.12 9.69 -3.64
N LEU A 54 0.02 9.81 -2.96
CA LEU A 54 1.23 10.40 -3.51
C LEU A 54 2.42 9.50 -3.21
N ALA A 55 3.32 9.41 -4.18
CA ALA A 55 4.64 8.85 -3.93
C ALA A 55 5.42 9.78 -3.01
N TRP A 56 6.22 9.20 -2.13
CA TRP A 56 7.11 9.93 -1.24
C TRP A 56 8.54 9.46 -1.42
N LYS A 57 9.47 10.40 -1.44
CA LYS A 57 10.90 10.14 -1.57
C LYS A 57 11.68 11.01 -0.62
N HIS A 58 12.61 10.42 0.11
CA HIS A 58 13.57 11.14 0.94
C HIS A 58 14.94 10.45 0.87
N GLY A 59 15.92 11.11 0.25
CA GLY A 59 17.21 10.51 -0.06
C GLY A 59 17.05 9.24 -0.91
N ASN A 60 17.49 8.10 -0.38
CA ASN A 60 17.40 6.79 -1.02
C ASN A 60 16.10 6.03 -0.70
N ILE A 61 15.24 6.58 0.15
CA ILE A 61 13.97 5.99 0.55
C ILE A 61 12.88 6.42 -0.45
N HIS A 62 12.10 5.46 -0.93
CA HIS A 62 10.97 5.69 -1.82
C HIS A 62 9.78 4.82 -1.43
N LEU A 63 8.62 5.45 -1.20
CA LEU A 63 7.31 4.79 -1.19
C LEU A 63 6.55 5.20 -2.44
N SER A 64 6.09 4.22 -3.21
CA SER A 64 5.19 4.47 -4.32
C SER A 64 3.83 4.98 -3.80
N ALA A 65 3.06 5.63 -4.67
CA ALA A 65 1.70 6.04 -4.35
C ALA A 65 0.83 4.80 -3.98
N PRO A 66 -0.10 4.93 -3.02
CA PRO A 66 -1.05 3.89 -2.64
C PRO A 66 -1.74 3.23 -3.83
N CYS A 67 -2.24 4.00 -4.80
CA CYS A 67 -2.90 3.45 -6.01
C CYS A 67 -1.99 2.54 -6.86
N ILE A 68 -0.67 2.76 -6.84
CA ILE A 68 0.28 1.90 -7.54
C ILE A 68 0.44 0.57 -6.82
N TYR A 69 0.52 0.60 -5.48
CA TYR A 69 0.61 -0.63 -4.71
C TYR A 69 -0.67 -1.47 -4.82
N SER A 70 -1.84 -0.85 -4.83
CA SER A 70 -3.11 -1.58 -4.96
C SER A 70 -3.18 -2.30 -6.31
N GLU A 71 -2.83 -1.63 -7.41
CA GLU A 71 -2.80 -2.27 -8.74
C GLU A 71 -1.80 -3.43 -8.81
N VAL A 72 -0.63 -3.28 -8.21
CA VAL A 72 0.36 -4.37 -8.12
C VAL A 72 -0.20 -5.55 -7.32
N MET A 73 -0.78 -5.29 -6.14
CA MET A 73 -1.33 -6.35 -5.27
C MET A 73 -2.48 -7.10 -5.94
N GLU A 74 -3.37 -6.37 -6.62
CA GLU A 74 -4.47 -6.92 -7.41
C GLU A 74 -3.97 -7.76 -8.61
N ALA A 75 -2.91 -7.31 -9.28
CA ALA A 75 -2.36 -7.99 -10.45
C ALA A 75 -1.57 -9.26 -10.11
N LEU A 76 -0.91 -9.31 -8.94
CA LEU A 76 -0.07 -10.44 -8.54
C LEU A 76 -0.87 -11.72 -8.29
N LYS A 77 -2.18 -11.63 -7.99
CA LYS A 77 -3.11 -12.77 -7.79
C LYS A 77 -2.53 -13.90 -6.92
N LEU A 78 -1.89 -13.50 -5.82
CA LEU A 78 -1.08 -14.39 -5.00
C LEU A 78 -1.93 -15.42 -4.27
N GLN A 79 -1.36 -16.60 -4.07
CA GLN A 79 -2.02 -17.73 -3.40
C GLN A 79 -1.02 -18.41 -2.44
N PRO A 80 -1.52 -19.04 -1.36
CA PRO A 80 -0.68 -19.89 -0.52
C PRO A 80 0.11 -20.90 -1.34
N GLY A 81 1.39 -21.09 -1.00
CA GLY A 81 2.32 -21.98 -1.72
C GLY A 81 3.11 -21.32 -2.85
N LEU A 82 2.79 -20.08 -3.25
CA LEU A 82 3.61 -19.34 -4.22
C LEU A 82 4.82 -18.65 -3.56
N SER A 83 5.92 -18.59 -4.31
CA SER A 83 7.10 -17.79 -3.97
C SER A 83 7.02 -16.42 -4.66
N PHE A 84 7.44 -15.37 -3.97
CA PHE A 84 7.46 -13.99 -4.47
C PHE A 84 8.85 -13.38 -4.32
N LEU A 85 9.28 -12.63 -5.34
CA LEU A 85 10.53 -11.88 -5.34
C LEU A 85 10.23 -10.40 -5.53
N ASN A 86 10.53 -9.59 -4.52
CA ASN A 86 10.46 -8.14 -4.58
C ASN A 86 11.86 -7.56 -4.84
N LEU A 87 12.11 -7.09 -6.07
CA LEU A 87 13.38 -6.42 -6.41
C LEU A 87 13.27 -4.92 -6.15
N GLY A 88 14.00 -4.43 -5.14
CA GLY A 88 13.94 -3.04 -4.71
C GLY A 88 12.87 -2.81 -3.65
N SER A 89 12.99 -3.50 -2.51
CA SER A 89 12.01 -3.45 -1.42
C SER A 89 11.84 -2.07 -0.78
N GLY A 90 12.80 -1.16 -0.94
CA GLY A 90 12.72 0.20 -0.40
C GLY A 90 12.53 0.17 1.12
N THR A 91 11.43 0.75 1.60
CA THR A 91 11.05 0.70 3.04
C THR A 91 10.54 -0.65 3.51
N GLY A 92 10.29 -1.58 2.60
CA GLY A 92 9.70 -2.87 2.93
C GLY A 92 8.17 -2.88 2.97
N TYR A 93 7.49 -1.74 2.78
CA TYR A 93 6.02 -1.64 2.85
C TYR A 93 5.31 -2.70 1.98
N LEU A 94 5.67 -2.80 0.70
CA LEU A 94 5.12 -3.82 -0.20
C LEU A 94 5.45 -5.25 0.24
N SER A 95 6.65 -5.47 0.79
CA SER A 95 7.06 -6.79 1.29
C SER A 95 6.24 -7.20 2.52
N THR A 96 5.88 -6.26 3.40
CA THR A 96 5.02 -6.53 4.55
C THR A 96 3.58 -6.77 4.13
N MET A 97 3.01 -5.94 3.25
CA MET A 97 1.66 -6.18 2.70
C MET A 97 1.56 -7.55 2.03
N TYR A 98 2.61 -7.98 1.32
CA TYR A 98 2.69 -9.33 0.78
C TYR A 98 2.65 -10.41 1.86
N PHE A 99 3.41 -10.24 2.94
CA PHE A 99 3.43 -11.21 4.03
C PHE A 99 2.05 -11.38 4.64
N ASP A 100 1.35 -10.26 4.90
CA ASP A 100 0.01 -10.26 5.48
C ASP A 100 -1.01 -10.91 4.55
N LEU A 101 -0.99 -10.56 3.26
CA LEU A 101 -1.87 -11.15 2.26
C LEU A 101 -1.80 -12.69 2.25
N ARG A 102 -0.63 -13.29 2.53
CA ARG A 102 -0.47 -14.76 2.56
C ARG A 102 -1.12 -15.45 3.77
N VAL A 103 -1.29 -14.75 4.88
CA VAL A 103 -1.81 -15.33 6.13
C VAL A 103 -3.33 -15.12 6.28
N LEU A 104 -3.90 -14.23 5.47
CA LEU A 104 -5.35 -14.08 5.32
C LEU A 104 -5.93 -15.27 4.55
N ASN A 105 -6.82 -16.03 5.21
CA ASN A 105 -7.51 -17.22 4.69
C ASN A 105 -8.81 -16.87 3.97
#